data_AF-A0A8H6L944-F1
#
_entry.id   AF-A0A8H6L944-F1
#
_cell.length_a   1.000
_cell.length_b   1.000
_cell.length_c   1.000
_cell.angle_alpha   90.00
_cell.angle_beta   90.00
_cell.angle_gamma   90.00
#
_symmetry.space_group_name_H-M   'P 1'
#
loop_
_entity.id
_entity.type
_entity.pdbx_description
1 polymer ?
#
loop_
_entity_poly.entity_id
_entity_poly.type
_entity_poly.pdbx_seq_one_letter_code
_entity_poly.pdbx_strand_id
1 'polypeptide(L)'
;MNCLGKGNYVYFVGLMSSLGAMLSYGTYLAYMILDGSLQASTLRRSDGPDARAHWSTGKSWSQYAQSWGLAFADDVRIGSVGMLALMTAPLAWGLFWYHMYLIWAGMTTNESGKWADWRDDIADGLVFRADKAPENPDDSPRNDDVEPIVDWPISSMQQLVRSSDGEPPEARAIWPRNNTATGNVRWRRVSGLHEVHNLYDLGFWDNFMDVLYT
;
A
#
# COMPACT_ATOMS: atom_id res chain seq x y z
N MET A 1 3.73 -18.04 12.94
CA MET A 1 3.13 -17.33 11.79
C MET A 1 1.76 -16.87 12.23
N ASN A 2 1.62 -15.58 12.54
CA ASN A 2 0.36 -15.00 12.98
C ASN A 2 -0.32 -14.29 11.81
N CYS A 3 -1.65 -14.29 11.77
CA CYS A 3 -2.41 -13.50 10.82
C CYS A 3 -2.20 -12.00 11.10
N LEU A 4 -2.20 -11.18 10.05
CA LEU A 4 -2.21 -9.73 10.16
C LEU A 4 -3.66 -9.25 10.30
N GLY A 5 -3.94 -8.45 11.33
CA GLY A 5 -5.26 -7.90 11.63
C GLY A 5 -5.14 -6.67 12.52
N LYS A 6 -6.28 -6.13 12.99
CA LYS A 6 -6.33 -4.84 13.69
C LYS A 6 -5.31 -4.73 14.84
N GLY A 7 -5.29 -5.71 15.74
CA GLY A 7 -4.45 -5.67 16.96
C GLY A 7 -2.95 -5.92 16.77
N ASN A 8 -2.46 -6.22 15.56
CA ASN A 8 -1.01 -6.38 15.32
C ASN A 8 -0.50 -5.61 14.09
N TYR A 9 -1.37 -4.84 13.44
CA TYR A 9 -1.04 -4.12 12.22
C TYR A 9 0.03 -3.05 12.45
N VAL A 10 -0.02 -2.35 13.59
CA VAL A 10 0.98 -1.33 13.96
C VAL A 10 2.40 -1.91 14.03
N TYR A 11 2.56 -3.10 14.61
CA TYR A 11 3.86 -3.76 14.72
C TYR A 11 4.38 -4.21 13.36
N PHE A 12 3.49 -4.65 12.47
CA PHE A 12 3.86 -5.00 11.10
C PHE A 12 4.35 -3.79 10.31
N VAL A 13 3.66 -2.66 10.41
CA VAL A 13 4.10 -1.39 9.78
C VAL A 13 5.44 -0.93 10.34
N GLY A 14 5.61 -0.98 11.67
CA GLY A 14 6.88 -0.66 12.33
C GLY A 14 8.01 -1.61 11.93
N LEU A 15 7.72 -2.90 11.78
CA LEU A 15 8.66 -3.91 11.28
C LEU A 15 9.12 -3.57 9.86
N MET A 16 8.20 -3.23 8.96
CA MET A 16 8.56 -2.87 7.58
C MET A 16 9.40 -1.60 7.50
N SER A 17 9.06 -0.59 8.30
CA SER A 17 9.84 0.65 8.41
C SER A 17 11.26 0.38 8.93
N SER A 18 11.38 -0.34 10.05
CA SER A 18 12.68 -0.68 10.65
C SER A 18 13.53 -1.59 9.75
N LEU A 19 12.92 -2.56 9.07
CA LEU A 19 13.59 -3.40 8.08
C LEU A 19 14.10 -2.57 6.89
N GLY A 20 13.27 -1.68 6.34
CA GLY A 20 13.66 -0.76 5.27
C GLY A 20 14.82 0.14 5.68
N ALA A 21 14.77 0.70 6.89
CA ALA A 21 15.85 1.51 7.45
C ALA A 21 17.15 0.70 7.62
N MET A 22 17.08 -0.50 8.18
CA MET A 22 18.24 -1.37 8.38
C MET A 22 18.90 -1.78 7.06
N LEU A 23 18.11 -2.15 6.04
CA LEU A 23 18.62 -2.50 4.71
C LEU A 23 19.25 -1.31 3.99
N SER A 24 18.63 -0.12 4.10
CA SER A 24 19.17 1.12 3.53
C SER A 24 20.48 1.50 4.20
N TYR A 25 20.55 1.39 5.53
CA TYR A 25 21.76 1.63 6.29
C TYR A 25 22.87 0.64 5.94
N GLY A 26 22.57 -0.66 5.83
CA GLY A 26 23.53 -1.68 5.43
C GLY A 26 24.09 -1.46 4.02
N THR A 27 23.22 -1.04 3.09
CA THR A 27 23.62 -0.66 1.73
C THR A 27 24.56 0.54 1.74
N TYR A 28 24.21 1.59 2.48
CA TYR A 28 25.00 2.80 2.59
C TYR A 28 26.37 2.54 3.24
N LEU A 29 26.40 1.74 4.31
CA LEU A 29 27.65 1.39 4.99
C LEU A 29 28.56 0.56 4.07
N ALA A 30 28.00 -0.42 3.35
CA ALA A 30 28.77 -1.21 2.38
C ALA A 30 29.33 -0.34 1.25
N TYR A 31 28.53 0.60 0.71
CA TYR A 31 28.98 1.57 -0.27
C TYR A 31 30.16 2.40 0.25
N MET A 32 30.04 2.99 1.45
CA MET A 32 31.09 3.84 2.05
C MET A 32 32.41 3.08 2.26
N ILE A 33 32.35 1.82 2.69
CA ILE A 33 33.55 1.01 2.93
C ILE A 33 34.23 0.66 1.60
N LEU A 34 33.47 0.21 0.60
CA LEU A 34 34.01 -0.18 -0.70
C LEU A 34 34.54 1.03 -1.49
N ASP A 35 33.85 2.16 -1.42
CA ASP A 35 34.30 3.43 -2.00
C ASP A 35 35.65 3.88 -1.39
N GLY A 36 35.78 3.78 -0.07
CA GLY A 36 37.04 4.04 0.63
C GLY A 36 38.17 3.09 0.21
N SER A 37 37.87 1.80 0.02
CA SER A 37 38.85 0.81 -0.49
C SER A 37 39.30 1.13 -1.92
N LEU A 38 38.37 1.50 -2.79
CA LEU A 38 38.66 1.93 -4.16
C LEU A 38 39.49 3.22 -4.22
N GLN A 39 39.17 4.19 -3.36
CA GLN A 39 39.95 5.41 -3.25
C GLN A 39 41.38 5.09 -2.78
N ALA A 40 41.54 4.30 -1.72
CA ALA A 40 42.86 3.94 -1.18
C ALA A 40 43.73 3.16 -2.19
N SER A 41 43.14 2.23 -2.93
CA SER A 41 43.85 1.47 -3.98
C SER A 41 44.25 2.33 -5.18
N THR A 42 43.43 3.32 -5.54
CA THR A 42 43.73 4.29 -6.61
C THR A 42 44.87 5.22 -6.21
N LEU A 43 44.85 5.73 -4.97
CA LEU A 43 45.92 6.59 -4.44
C LEU A 43 47.28 5.88 -4.39
N ARG A 44 47.31 4.59 -4.02
CA ARG A 44 48.54 3.78 -4.05
C ARG A 44 49.13 3.60 -5.45
N ARG A 45 48.31 3.74 -6.50
CA ARG A 45 48.71 3.52 -7.89
C ARG A 45 49.03 4.82 -8.63
N SER A 46 48.67 5.99 -8.08
CA SER A 46 48.81 7.28 -8.76
C SER A 46 49.87 8.15 -8.07
N ASP A 47 51.05 8.27 -8.68
CA ASP A 47 52.15 9.15 -8.21
C ASP A 47 52.05 10.60 -8.76
N GLY A 48 50.86 11.03 -9.19
CA GLY A 48 50.65 12.28 -9.95
C GLY A 48 49.69 13.30 -9.33
N PRO A 49 49.47 14.47 -9.97
CA PRO A 49 48.55 15.51 -9.51
C PRO A 49 47.08 15.05 -9.38
N ASP A 50 46.72 13.92 -9.99
CA ASP A 50 45.42 13.26 -9.84
C ASP A 50 45.25 12.49 -8.52
N ALA A 51 46.28 12.43 -7.66
CA ALA A 51 46.22 11.79 -6.35
C ALA A 51 45.25 12.47 -5.35
N ARG A 52 44.51 13.50 -5.75
CA ARG A 52 43.43 14.11 -4.97
C ARG A 52 42.05 13.94 -5.61
N ALA A 53 41.99 13.42 -6.84
CA ALA A 53 40.74 13.18 -7.52
C ALA A 53 40.04 11.94 -6.93
N HIS A 54 38.71 11.96 -6.93
CA HIS A 54 37.93 10.77 -6.59
C HIS A 54 38.21 9.65 -7.61
N TRP A 55 38.28 8.40 -7.18
CA TRP A 55 38.66 7.27 -8.02
C TRP A 55 37.81 7.13 -9.29
N SER A 56 36.55 7.60 -9.26
CA SER A 56 35.64 7.55 -10.41
C SER A 56 35.85 8.66 -11.45
N THR A 57 36.66 9.68 -11.15
CA THR A 57 36.86 10.86 -12.01
C THR A 57 37.46 10.46 -13.35
N GLY A 58 36.83 10.88 -14.46
CA GLY A 58 37.32 10.62 -15.82
C GLY A 58 37.18 9.17 -16.30
N LYS A 59 36.54 8.27 -15.53
CA LYS A 59 36.27 6.89 -15.97
C LYS A 59 35.06 6.82 -16.90
N SER A 60 35.19 6.01 -17.94
CA SER A 60 34.04 5.56 -18.73
C SER A 60 33.12 4.64 -17.92
N TRP A 61 31.88 4.47 -18.36
CA TRP A 61 30.90 3.61 -17.68
C TRP A 61 31.38 2.17 -17.51
N SER A 62 32.03 1.60 -18.52
CA SER A 62 32.57 0.22 -18.45
C SER A 62 33.69 0.11 -17.41
N GLN A 63 34.60 1.09 -17.36
CA GLN A 63 35.67 1.15 -16.35
C GLN A 63 35.13 1.36 -14.95
N TYR A 64 34.06 2.15 -14.80
CA TYR A 64 33.37 2.35 -13.54
C TYR A 64 32.76 1.02 -13.03
N ALA A 65 32.02 0.32 -13.89
CA ALA A 65 31.43 -0.98 -13.55
C ALA A 65 32.49 -2.04 -13.23
N GLN A 66 33.59 -2.09 -13.99
CA GLN A 66 34.72 -2.98 -13.71
C GLN A 66 35.39 -2.68 -12.36
N SER A 67 35.52 -1.41 -11.99
CA SER A 67 36.12 -1.02 -10.72
C SER A 67 35.26 -1.49 -9.55
N TRP A 68 33.93 -1.31 -9.63
CA TRP A 68 33.01 -1.88 -8.65
C TRP A 68 33.04 -3.40 -8.60
N GLY A 69 33.10 -4.07 -9.76
CA GLY A 69 33.26 -5.52 -9.83
C GLY A 69 34.53 -6.01 -9.12
N LEU A 70 35.64 -5.28 -9.26
CA LEU A 70 36.88 -5.54 -8.54
C LEU A 70 36.71 -5.33 -7.03
N ALA A 71 36.09 -4.22 -6.59
CA ALA A 71 35.87 -3.93 -5.18
C ALA A 71 35.03 -5.01 -4.49
N PHE A 72 33.98 -5.50 -5.17
CA PHE A 72 33.18 -6.61 -4.67
C PHE A 72 33.95 -7.94 -4.62
N ALA A 73 34.88 -8.17 -5.54
CA ALA A 73 35.73 -9.36 -5.54
C ALA A 73 36.82 -9.31 -4.46
N ASP A 74 37.33 -8.12 -4.14
CA ASP A 74 38.36 -7.91 -3.11
C ASP A 74 37.77 -8.16 -1.71
N ASP A 75 36.57 -7.61 -1.44
CA ASP A 75 35.86 -7.76 -0.16
C ASP A 75 34.49 -8.43 -0.34
N VAL A 76 34.49 -9.71 -0.71
CA VAL A 76 33.26 -10.50 -0.98
C VAL A 76 32.26 -10.46 0.18
N ARG A 77 32.73 -10.42 1.43
CA ARG A 77 31.85 -10.39 2.60
C ARG A 77 31.03 -9.10 2.66
N ILE A 78 31.67 -7.95 2.46
CA ILE A 78 31.01 -6.64 2.51
C ILE A 78 30.19 -6.44 1.24
N GLY A 79 30.74 -6.81 0.08
CA GLY A 79 30.06 -6.74 -1.20
C GLY A 79 28.78 -7.55 -1.26
N SER A 80 28.81 -8.81 -0.82
CA SER A 80 27.62 -9.68 -0.83
C SER A 80 26.51 -9.20 0.09
N VAL A 81 26.85 -8.81 1.33
CA VAL A 81 25.86 -8.28 2.29
C VAL A 81 25.28 -6.95 1.80
N GLY A 82 26.13 -6.05 1.30
CA GLY A 82 25.70 -4.76 0.75
C GLY A 82 24.79 -4.91 -0.47
N MET A 83 25.11 -5.84 -1.39
CA MET A 83 24.31 -6.06 -2.58
C MET A 83 22.98 -6.75 -2.26
N LEU A 84 22.97 -7.71 -1.34
CA LEU A 84 21.74 -8.29 -0.82
C LEU A 84 20.85 -7.21 -0.19
N ALA A 85 21.42 -6.35 0.64
CA ALA A 85 20.69 -5.24 1.26
C ALA A 85 20.13 -4.27 0.20
N LEU A 86 20.94 -3.91 -0.80
CA LEU A 86 20.55 -3.02 -1.90
C LEU A 86 19.38 -3.59 -2.71
N MET A 87 19.40 -4.88 -3.02
CA MET A 87 18.32 -5.50 -3.80
C MET A 87 17.06 -5.74 -2.97
N THR A 88 17.19 -5.87 -1.65
CA THR A 88 16.06 -6.14 -0.76
C THR A 88 15.37 -4.86 -0.26
N ALA A 89 16.12 -3.76 -0.11
CA ALA A 89 15.58 -2.49 0.39
C ALA A 89 14.37 -1.96 -0.41
N PRO A 90 14.34 -2.02 -1.76
CA PRO A 90 13.17 -1.59 -2.54
C PRO A 90 11.91 -2.37 -2.22
N LEU A 91 12.02 -3.68 -1.93
CA LEU A 91 10.87 -4.51 -1.58
C LEU A 91 10.30 -4.11 -0.21
N ALA A 92 11.17 -3.89 0.78
CA ALA A 92 10.75 -3.46 2.12
C ALA A 92 10.06 -2.09 2.07
N TRP A 93 10.65 -1.12 1.35
CA TRP A 93 10.05 0.20 1.17
C TRP A 93 8.78 0.17 0.34
N GLY A 94 8.74 -0.63 -0.73
CA GLY A 94 7.55 -0.79 -1.57
C GLY A 94 6.36 -1.31 -0.76
N LEU A 95 6.59 -2.33 0.08
CA LEU A 95 5.56 -2.86 0.97
C LEU A 95 5.16 -1.84 2.04
N PHE A 96 6.12 -1.16 2.67
CA PHE A 96 5.82 -0.10 3.64
C PHE A 96 4.94 1.01 3.03
N TRP A 97 5.32 1.55 1.87
CA TRP A 97 4.56 2.62 1.22
C TRP A 97 3.19 2.17 0.72
N TYR A 98 3.08 0.93 0.25
CA TYR A 98 1.78 0.35 -0.06
C TYR A 98 0.86 0.33 1.18
N HIS A 99 1.39 -0.04 2.33
CA HIS A 99 0.61 -0.01 3.58
C HIS A 99 0.29 1.41 4.07
N MET A 100 1.16 2.39 3.83
CA MET A 100 0.84 3.80 4.08
C MET A 100 -0.31 4.28 3.18
N TYR A 101 -0.32 3.86 1.91
CA TYR A 101 -1.42 4.11 1.00
C TYR A 101 -2.73 3.46 1.46
N LEU A 102 -2.69 2.21 1.95
CA LEU A 102 -3.87 1.53 2.49
C LEU A 102 -4.46 2.26 3.71
N ILE A 103 -3.61 2.71 4.63
CA ILE A 103 -4.03 3.54 5.77
C ILE A 103 -4.64 4.85 5.27
N TRP A 104 -4.01 5.49 4.29
CA TRP A 104 -4.52 6.72 3.71
C TRP A 104 -5.89 6.56 3.06
N ALA A 105 -6.10 5.49 2.30
CA ALA A 105 -7.38 5.19 1.66
C ALA A 105 -8.43 4.60 2.61
N GLY A 106 -8.07 4.34 3.88
CA GLY A 106 -8.96 3.72 4.87
C GLY A 106 -9.45 2.34 4.41
N MET A 107 -8.54 1.48 3.95
CA MET A 107 -8.92 0.15 3.46
C MET A 107 -7.88 -0.93 3.79
N THR A 108 -8.34 -2.17 3.92
CA THR A 108 -7.47 -3.34 4.06
C THR A 108 -7.03 -3.90 2.70
N THR A 109 -5.98 -4.73 2.67
CA THR A 109 -5.54 -5.41 1.43
C THR A 109 -6.65 -6.28 0.80
N ASN A 110 -7.54 -6.86 1.63
CA ASN A 110 -8.68 -7.64 1.11
C ASN A 110 -9.75 -6.72 0.50
N GLU A 111 -9.96 -5.54 1.08
CA GLU A 111 -10.89 -4.54 0.52
C GLU A 111 -10.34 -3.88 -0.74
N SER A 112 -9.04 -3.60 -0.83
CA SER A 112 -8.43 -3.03 -2.04
C SER A 112 -8.63 -3.92 -3.27
N GLY A 113 -8.63 -5.25 -3.08
CA GLY A 113 -9.01 -6.20 -4.14
C GLY A 113 -10.47 -6.06 -4.56
N LYS A 114 -11.40 -5.99 -3.60
CA LYS A 114 -12.83 -5.76 -3.90
C LYS A 114 -13.06 -4.44 -4.63
N TRP A 115 -12.32 -3.39 -4.28
CA TRP A 115 -12.39 -2.09 -4.96
C TRP A 115 -11.86 -2.15 -6.40
N ALA A 116 -10.88 -3.01 -6.67
CA ALA A 116 -10.42 -3.26 -8.03
C ALA A 116 -11.50 -3.98 -8.85
N ASP A 117 -12.14 -5.01 -8.29
CA ASP A 117 -13.26 -5.70 -8.96
C ASP A 117 -14.41 -4.73 -9.27
N TRP A 118 -14.78 -3.87 -8.30
CA TRP A 118 -15.79 -2.82 -8.52
C TRP A 118 -15.39 -1.83 -9.61
N ARG A 119 -14.12 -1.41 -9.67
CA ARG A 119 -13.64 -0.49 -10.71
C ARG A 119 -13.80 -1.12 -12.10
N ASP A 120 -13.48 -2.40 -12.23
CA ASP A 120 -13.57 -3.11 -13.50
C ASP A 120 -15.05 -3.31 -13.90
N ASP A 121 -15.93 -3.70 -12.97
CA ASP A 121 -17.38 -3.76 -13.21
C ASP A 121 -18.00 -2.39 -13.55
N ILE A 122 -17.49 -1.29 -12.97
CA ILE A 122 -17.90 0.09 -13.31
C ILE A 122 -17.47 0.43 -14.73
N ALA A 123 -16.26 0.04 -15.14
CA ALA A 123 -15.76 0.26 -16.50
C ALA A 123 -16.61 -0.48 -17.54
N ASP A 124 -17.12 -1.65 -17.19
CA ASP A 124 -18.08 -2.42 -18.00
C ASP A 124 -19.52 -1.84 -17.94
N GLY A 125 -19.75 -0.83 -17.10
CA GLY A 125 -21.03 -0.16 -16.92
C GLY A 125 -22.05 -0.98 -16.12
N LEU A 126 -21.65 -2.07 -15.45
CA LEU A 126 -22.57 -3.01 -14.82
C LEU A 126 -23.06 -2.56 -13.42
N VAL A 127 -22.56 -1.43 -12.92
CA VAL A 127 -22.72 -1.02 -11.53
C VAL A 127 -23.74 0.11 -11.39
N PHE A 128 -24.69 -0.10 -10.48
CA PHE A 128 -25.72 0.87 -10.14
C PHE A 128 -25.67 1.19 -8.65
N ARG A 129 -25.85 2.48 -8.34
CA ARG A 129 -25.96 3.01 -6.99
C ARG A 129 -27.37 3.55 -6.74
N ALA A 130 -27.88 3.34 -5.54
CA ALA A 130 -29.03 4.05 -5.00
C ALA A 130 -28.73 4.58 -3.60
N ASP A 131 -29.35 5.69 -3.23
CA ASP A 131 -29.31 6.20 -1.86
C ASP A 131 -30.38 5.45 -1.03
N LYS A 132 -30.00 4.97 0.16
CA LYS A 132 -30.93 4.36 1.11
C LYS A 132 -31.81 5.44 1.74
N ALA A 133 -33.08 5.12 1.95
CA ALA A 133 -33.95 5.96 2.77
C ALA A 133 -33.42 5.98 4.22
N PRO A 134 -33.47 7.14 4.92
CA PRO A 134 -32.89 7.31 6.26
C PRO A 134 -33.56 6.46 7.35
N GLU A 135 -34.76 5.95 7.11
CA GLU A 135 -35.46 5.00 7.98
C GLU A 135 -35.74 3.73 7.19
N ASN A 136 -34.83 2.77 7.26
CA ASN A 136 -35.11 1.43 6.80
C ASN A 136 -35.51 0.55 8.00
N PRO A 137 -36.77 0.08 8.09
CA PRO A 137 -37.23 -0.81 9.17
C PRO A 137 -36.51 -2.18 9.21
N ASP A 138 -35.66 -2.46 8.22
CA ASP A 138 -34.85 -3.68 8.10
C ASP A 138 -33.38 -3.49 8.44
N ASP A 139 -33.01 -2.31 8.97
CA ASP A 139 -31.76 -2.19 9.70
C ASP A 139 -31.93 -3.04 10.97
N SER A 140 -31.51 -4.30 10.89
CA SER A 140 -31.52 -5.21 12.03
C SER A 140 -30.82 -4.52 13.19
N PRO A 141 -31.40 -4.51 14.40
CA PRO A 141 -30.77 -3.88 15.55
C PRO A 141 -29.35 -4.43 15.69
N ARG A 142 -28.38 -3.54 15.96
CA ARG A 142 -26.97 -3.90 16.14
C ARG A 142 -26.89 -5.12 17.06
N ASN A 143 -26.29 -6.20 16.56
CA ASN A 143 -26.08 -7.37 17.40
C ASN A 143 -24.82 -7.15 18.24
N ASP A 144 -25.01 -6.59 19.43
CA ASP A 144 -23.92 -6.28 20.38
C ASP A 144 -23.07 -7.50 20.75
N ASP A 145 -23.58 -8.72 20.57
CA ASP A 145 -22.84 -9.96 20.86
C ASP A 145 -21.86 -10.37 19.75
N VAL A 146 -22.04 -9.85 18.52
CA VAL A 146 -21.27 -10.22 17.33
C VAL A 146 -20.48 -9.03 16.78
N GLU A 147 -21.08 -7.85 16.76
CA GLU A 147 -20.50 -6.66 16.17
C GLU A 147 -19.67 -5.88 17.20
N PRO A 148 -18.40 -5.56 16.90
CA PRO A 148 -17.57 -4.79 17.82
C PRO A 148 -18.13 -3.38 17.98
N ILE A 149 -17.99 -2.83 19.19
CA ILE A 149 -18.26 -1.42 19.43
C ILE A 149 -17.16 -0.62 18.74
N VAL A 150 -17.55 0.15 17.73
CA VAL A 150 -16.65 0.95 16.89
C VAL A 150 -17.17 2.37 16.78
N ASP A 151 -16.26 3.33 16.69
CA ASP A 151 -16.58 4.77 16.63
C ASP A 151 -16.92 5.24 15.21
N TRP A 152 -16.77 4.38 14.20
CA TRP A 152 -17.08 4.67 12.80
C TRP A 152 -18.45 4.10 12.39
N PRO A 153 -19.08 4.67 11.35
CA PRO A 153 -20.41 4.22 10.90
C PRO A 153 -20.39 2.77 10.39
N ILE A 154 -21.37 1.98 10.85
CA ILE A 154 -21.47 0.53 10.56
C ILE A 154 -22.31 0.27 9.30
N SER A 155 -23.29 1.12 9.02
CA SER A 155 -24.15 1.03 7.83
C SER A 155 -23.87 2.18 6.86
N SER A 156 -23.85 1.84 5.58
CA SER A 156 -23.72 2.85 4.52
C SER A 156 -25.09 3.37 4.09
N MET A 157 -25.17 4.69 3.86
CA MET A 157 -26.34 5.36 3.27
C MET A 157 -26.47 5.13 1.76
N GLN A 158 -25.50 4.47 1.13
CA GLN A 158 -25.59 4.05 -0.27
C GLN A 158 -25.72 2.53 -0.37
N GLN A 159 -26.35 2.07 -1.44
CA GLN A 159 -26.37 0.69 -1.85
C GLN A 159 -25.78 0.57 -3.25
N LEU A 160 -24.82 -0.34 -3.41
CA LEU A 160 -24.24 -0.69 -4.70
C LEU A 160 -24.68 -2.08 -5.10
N VAL A 161 -25.08 -2.22 -6.36
CA VAL A 161 -25.41 -3.51 -6.96
C VAL A 161 -24.78 -3.63 -8.33
N ARG A 162 -24.26 -4.84 -8.58
CA ARG A 162 -23.82 -5.30 -9.89
C ARG A 162 -25.00 -5.95 -10.61
N SER A 163 -25.32 -5.46 -11.80
CA SER A 163 -26.32 -6.03 -12.69
C SER A 163 -25.66 -7.02 -13.66
N SER A 164 -26.26 -8.20 -13.87
CA SER A 164 -25.76 -9.17 -14.87
C SER A 164 -26.03 -8.72 -16.31
N ASP A 165 -27.09 -7.95 -16.50
CA ASP A 165 -27.66 -7.66 -17.82
C ASP A 165 -27.39 -6.21 -18.27
N GLY A 166 -26.69 -5.42 -17.44
CA GLY A 166 -26.35 -4.03 -17.73
C GLY A 166 -27.53 -3.04 -17.61
N GLU A 167 -28.72 -3.53 -17.25
CA GLU A 167 -29.92 -2.75 -16.96
C GLU A 167 -30.05 -2.45 -15.46
N PRO A 168 -30.70 -1.33 -15.06
CA PRO A 168 -30.89 -1.02 -13.66
C PRO A 168 -31.76 -2.11 -13.00
N PRO A 169 -31.41 -2.55 -11.79
CA PRO A 169 -32.14 -3.62 -11.14
C PRO A 169 -33.57 -3.19 -10.82
N GLU A 170 -34.51 -4.14 -10.91
CA GLU A 170 -35.90 -3.89 -10.56
C GLU A 170 -36.00 -3.44 -9.09
N ALA A 171 -36.79 -2.39 -8.82
CA ALA A 171 -36.89 -1.77 -7.49
C ALA A 171 -37.27 -2.73 -6.36
N ARG A 172 -37.84 -3.91 -6.68
CA ARG A 172 -38.24 -4.95 -5.73
C ARG A 172 -37.19 -6.03 -5.46
N ALA A 173 -36.13 -6.12 -6.27
CA ALA A 173 -35.24 -7.28 -6.26
C ALA A 173 -34.15 -7.25 -5.16
N ILE A 174 -33.98 -6.12 -4.45
CA ILE A 174 -32.80 -5.89 -3.60
C ILE A 174 -33.14 -5.39 -2.19
N TRP A 175 -34.42 -5.15 -1.89
CA TRP A 175 -34.90 -4.95 -0.52
C TRP A 175 -35.43 -6.28 0.02
N PRO A 176 -35.22 -6.62 1.31
CA PRO A 176 -35.81 -7.82 1.85
C PRO A 176 -37.34 -7.70 1.83
N ARG A 177 -37.94 -8.89 1.77
CA ARG A 177 -39.25 -9.22 1.18
C ARG A 177 -40.47 -8.58 1.85
N ASN A 178 -40.29 -7.69 2.82
CA ASN A 178 -41.32 -7.23 3.77
C ASN A 178 -41.55 -5.71 3.79
N ASN A 179 -40.76 -4.89 3.08
CA ASN A 179 -40.93 -3.44 3.17
C ASN A 179 -41.90 -2.87 2.12
N THR A 180 -42.95 -2.19 2.61
CA THR A 180 -43.97 -1.46 1.83
C THR A 180 -43.57 0.01 1.62
N ALA A 181 -42.31 0.36 1.86
CA ALA A 181 -41.75 1.66 1.53
C ALA A 181 -41.68 1.83 0.01
N THR A 182 -42.79 2.29 -0.56
CA THR A 182 -42.97 2.77 -1.95
C THR A 182 -42.18 4.06 -2.20
N GLY A 183 -40.93 4.14 -1.73
CA GLY A 183 -39.99 5.18 -2.15
C GLY A 183 -39.49 4.83 -3.54
N ASN A 184 -39.56 5.77 -4.49
CA ASN A 184 -38.95 5.61 -5.80
C ASN A 184 -37.42 5.51 -5.64
N VAL A 185 -36.89 4.30 -5.44
CA VAL A 185 -35.45 4.03 -5.42
C VAL A 185 -34.91 4.37 -6.81
N ARG A 186 -34.24 5.52 -6.92
CA ARG A 186 -33.70 5.98 -8.19
C ARG A 186 -32.27 5.45 -8.36
N TRP A 187 -32.17 4.29 -9.00
CA TRP A 187 -30.89 3.75 -9.43
C TRP A 187 -30.19 4.70 -10.42
N ARG A 188 -28.90 4.92 -10.20
CA ARG A 188 -28.02 5.66 -11.10
C ARG A 188 -26.85 4.76 -11.45
N ARG A 189 -26.52 4.69 -12.74
CA ARG A 189 -25.31 4.01 -13.17
C ARG A 189 -24.11 4.78 -12.66
N VAL A 190 -23.15 4.08 -12.05
CA VAL A 190 -21.92 4.68 -11.56
C VAL A 190 -20.96 4.83 -12.74
N SER A 191 -20.38 6.02 -12.94
CA SER A 191 -19.42 6.26 -14.03
C SER A 191 -17.97 6.10 -13.59
N GLY A 192 -17.70 6.21 -12.28
CA GLY A 192 -16.36 6.03 -11.73
C GLY A 192 -16.37 5.75 -10.24
N LEU A 193 -15.26 5.16 -9.76
CA LEU A 193 -15.13 4.76 -8.35
C LEU A 193 -15.22 5.93 -7.37
N HIS A 194 -14.89 7.15 -7.82
CA HIS A 194 -15.01 8.37 -7.01
C HIS A 194 -16.45 8.71 -6.58
N GLU A 195 -17.47 8.17 -7.27
CA GLU A 195 -18.87 8.32 -6.88
C GLU A 195 -19.27 7.35 -5.76
N VAL A 196 -18.40 6.41 -5.40
CA VAL A 196 -18.66 5.40 -4.39
C VAL A 196 -18.01 5.83 -3.08
N HIS A 197 -18.82 5.99 -2.04
CA HIS A 197 -18.33 6.37 -0.72
C HIS A 197 -17.64 5.18 -0.02
N ASN A 198 -16.37 5.32 0.37
CA ASN A 198 -15.74 4.33 1.25
C ASN A 198 -16.22 4.57 2.70
N LEU A 199 -16.96 3.62 3.27
CA LEU A 199 -17.44 3.73 4.65
C LEU A 199 -16.30 3.71 5.69
N TYR A 200 -15.18 3.08 5.34
CA TYR A 200 -14.03 2.90 6.22
C TYR A 200 -13.00 4.04 6.12
N ASP A 201 -13.18 4.98 5.18
CA ASP A 201 -12.29 6.13 5.08
C ASP A 201 -12.77 7.26 5.98
N LEU A 202 -12.09 7.42 7.13
CA LEU A 202 -12.31 8.52 8.07
C LEU A 202 -11.46 9.75 7.72
N GLY A 203 -10.61 9.66 6.69
CA GLY A 203 -9.55 10.61 6.37
C GLY A 203 -8.20 10.17 6.94
N PHE A 204 -7.13 10.61 6.27
CA PHE A 204 -5.76 10.13 6.54
C PHE A 204 -5.35 10.14 8.02
N TRP A 205 -5.58 11.26 8.72
CA TRP A 205 -5.15 11.41 10.11
C TRP A 205 -5.94 10.54 11.07
N ASP A 206 -7.26 10.42 10.86
CA ASP A 206 -8.12 9.61 11.71
C ASP A 206 -7.84 8.11 11.47
N ASN A 207 -7.65 7.69 10.21
CA ASN A 207 -7.23 6.33 9.87
C ASN A 207 -5.85 5.99 10.48
N PHE A 208 -4.90 6.93 10.43
CA PHE A 208 -3.56 6.73 10.99
C PHE A 208 -3.60 6.62 12.52
N MET A 209 -4.39 7.48 13.19
CA MET A 209 -4.55 7.41 14.64
C MET A 209 -5.29 6.15 15.08
N ASP A 210 -6.32 5.70 14.35
CA ASP A 210 -6.98 4.41 14.64
C ASP A 210 -5.98 3.25 14.60
N VAL A 211 -5.06 3.25 13.62
CA VAL A 211 -4.01 2.22 13.53
C VAL A 211 -3.00 2.31 14.67
N LEU A 212 -2.66 3.51 15.16
CA LEU A 212 -1.71 3.68 16.25
C LEU A 212 -2.29 3.38 17.64
N TYR A 213 -3.59 3.66 17.83
CA TYR A 213 -4.26 3.53 19.12
C TYR A 213 -5.09 2.25 19.27
N THR A 214 -5.07 1.36 18.27
CA THR A 214 -5.59 -0.01 18.38
C THR A 214 -4.55 -0.97 18.90
#